data_AF-A0AAW9IXU8-F1
#
_entry.id   AF-A0AAW9IXU8-F1
#
_cell.length_a   1.000
_cell.length_b   1.000
_cell.length_c   1.000
_cell.angle_alpha   90.00
_cell.angle_beta   90.00
_cell.angle_gamma   90.00
#
_symmetry.space_group_name_H-M   'P 1'
#
loop_
_entity.id
_entity.type
_entity.pdbx_description
1 polymer ?
#
loop_
_entity_poly.entity_id
_entity_poly.type
_entity_poly.pdbx_seq_one_letter_code
_entity_poly.pdbx_strand_id
1 'polypeptide(L)' 'MDVMKFTQAVSRIWVLETRLLDKAKIDRMIEAPSANEVLRILNETEYSNASANVKRSEDYEEILTAELKRVYDLVYE' A
#
# COMPACT_ATOMS: atom_id res chain seq x y z
N MET A 1 24.69 16.07 -3.45
CA MET A 1 23.81 14.89 -3.40
C MET A 1 24.48 13.81 -4.20
N ASP A 2 24.72 12.63 -3.61
CA ASP A 2 25.37 11.52 -4.29
C ASP A 2 24.45 10.99 -5.41
N VAL A 3 24.88 11.12 -6.66
CA VAL A 3 24.09 10.77 -7.85
C VAL A 3 23.68 9.30 -7.80
N MET A 4 24.52 8.44 -7.24
CA MET A 4 24.25 7.00 -7.13
C MET A 4 23.10 6.73 -6.14
N LYS A 5 23.07 7.43 -5.00
CA LYS A 5 21.96 7.34 -4.02
C LYS A 5 20.65 7.89 -4.60
N PHE A 6 20.72 8.98 -5.35
CA PHE A 6 19.56 9.56 -6.02
C PHE A 6 18.96 8.60 -7.06
N THR A 7 19.78 8.02 -7.93
CA THR A 7 19.31 7.07 -8.96
C THR A 7 18.69 5.82 -8.32
N GLN A 8 19.27 5.27 -7.25
CA GLN A 8 18.69 4.13 -6.54
C GLN A 8 17.32 4.45 -5.92
N ALA A 9 17.18 5.59 -5.25
CA ALA A 9 15.90 6.02 -4.68
C ALA A 9 14.83 6.21 -5.76
N VAL A 10 15.16 6.87 -6.88
CA VAL A 10 14.23 7.08 -8.00
C VAL A 10 13.77 5.75 -8.61
N SER A 11 14.70 4.81 -8.85
CA SER A 11 14.33 3.50 -9.38
C SER A 11 13.42 2.70 -8.44
N ARG A 12 13.62 2.79 -7.12
CA ARG A 12 12.72 2.17 -6.14
C ARG A 12 11.33 2.80 -6.17
N ILE A 13 11.26 4.13 -6.22
CA ILE A 13 9.99 4.87 -6.29
C ILE A 13 9.19 4.48 -7.53
N TRP A 14 9.83 4.40 -8.71
CA TRP A 14 9.13 4.01 -9.94
C TRP A 14 8.51 2.61 -9.85
N VAL A 15 9.22 1.65 -9.27
CA VAL A 15 8.66 0.30 -9.06
C VAL A 15 7.48 0.36 -8.10
N LEU A 16 7.58 1.12 -7.00
CA LEU A 16 6.50 1.27 -6.02
C LEU A 16 5.27 1.96 -6.62
N GLU A 17 5.45 2.92 -7.53
CA GLU A 17 4.37 3.62 -8.21
C GLU A 17 3.50 2.66 -9.04
N THR A 18 4.10 1.65 -9.68
CA THR A 18 3.34 0.62 -10.42
C THR A 18 2.50 -0.29 -9.54
N ARG A 19 2.74 -0.28 -8.21
CA ARG A 19 2.09 -1.14 -7.22
C ARG A 19 0.95 -0.45 -6.47
N LEU A 20 0.72 0.84 -6.74
CA LEU A 20 -0.38 1.61 -6.17
C LEU A 20 -1.75 1.05 -6.59
N LEU A 21 -2.78 1.43 -5.84
CA LEU A 21 -4.17 1.11 -6.20
C LEU A 21 -4.52 1.77 -7.52
N ASP A 22 -4.71 0.95 -8.54
CA ASP A 22 -5.22 1.39 -9.83
C ASP A 22 -6.71 1.71 -9.76
N LYS A 23 -7.19 2.44 -10.76
CA LYS A 23 -8.59 2.85 -10.86
C LYS A 23 -9.56 1.65 -10.77
N ALA A 24 -9.21 0.50 -11.35
CA ALA A 24 -10.08 -0.67 -11.36
C ALA A 24 -10.21 -1.33 -9.97
N LYS A 25 -9.20 -1.23 -9.11
CA LYS A 25 -9.26 -1.64 -7.70
C LYS A 25 -10.13 -0.69 -6.89
N ILE A 26 -9.97 0.62 -7.09
CA ILE A 26 -10.78 1.64 -6.41
C ILE A 26 -12.26 1.50 -6.78
N ASP A 27 -12.56 1.35 -8.07
CA ASP A 27 -13.94 1.16 -8.55
C ASP A 27 -14.58 -0.09 -7.88
N ARG A 28 -13.83 -1.20 -7.78
CA ARG A 28 -14.27 -2.41 -7.05
C ARG A 28 -14.49 -2.18 -5.55
N MET A 29 -13.66 -1.36 -4.91
CA MET A 29 -13.84 -1.03 -3.48
C MET A 29 -15.09 -0.18 -3.24
N ILE A 30 -15.44 0.71 -4.17
CA ILE A 30 -16.66 1.54 -4.09
C ILE A 30 -17.92 0.68 -4.26
N GLU A 31 -17.88 -0.31 -5.14
CA GLU A 31 -18.99 -1.24 -5.39
C GLU A 31 -19.18 -2.29 -4.28
N ALA A 32 -18.23 -2.39 -3.35
CA ALA A 32 -18.26 -3.40 -2.30
C ALA A 32 -19.43 -3.17 -1.31
N PRO A 33 -20.18 -4.22 -0.93
CA PRO A 33 -21.38 -4.10 -0.10
C PRO A 33 -21.10 -3.83 1.38
N SER A 34 -19.84 -3.97 1.83
CA SER A 34 -19.45 -3.75 3.23
C SER A 34 -17.97 -3.42 3.38
N ALA A 35 -17.62 -2.75 4.48
CA ALA A 35 -16.23 -2.43 4.81
C ALA A 35 -15.34 -3.68 4.98
N ASN A 36 -15.91 -4.82 5.40
CA ASN A 36 -15.17 -6.09 5.45
C ASN A 36 -14.81 -6.61 4.06
N GLU A 37 -15.67 -6.38 3.07
CA GLU A 37 -15.39 -6.80 1.70
C GLU A 37 -14.35 -5.88 1.05
N VAL A 38 -14.39 -4.59 1.36
CA VAL A 38 -13.30 -3.65 1.01
C VAL A 38 -11.97 -4.10 1.61
N LEU A 39 -11.97 -4.57 2.87
CA LEU A 39 -10.77 -5.09 3.53
C LEU A 39 -10.24 -6.37 2.83
N ARG A 40 -11.13 -7.26 2.36
CA ARG A 40 -10.72 -8.42 1.55
C ARG A 40 -10.06 -8.00 0.25
N ILE A 41 -10.65 -7.04 -0.47
CA ILE A 41 -10.08 -6.50 -1.71
C ILE A 41 -8.71 -5.88 -1.42
N LEU A 42 -8.57 -5.14 -0.30
CA LEU A 42 -7.28 -4.58 0.12
C LEU A 42 -6.24 -5.68 0.41
N ASN A 43 -6.66 -6.79 1.04
CA ASN A 43 -5.82 -7.97 1.30
C ASN A 43 -5.43 -8.76 0.05
N GLU A 44 -6.09 -8.56 -1.09
CA GLU A 44 -5.66 -9.13 -2.37
C GLU A 44 -4.60 -8.28 -3.07
N THR A 45 -4.33 -7.08 -2.55
CA THR A 45 -3.33 -6.15 -3.07
C THR A 45 -2.03 -6.22 -2.29
N GLU A 46 -1.07 -5.38 -2.67
CA GLU A 46 0.24 -5.25 -2.04
C GLU A 46 0.17 -4.80 -0.57
N TYR A 47 -0.98 -4.24 -0.16
CA TYR A 47 -1.29 -3.89 1.23
C TYR A 47 -1.54 -5.11 2.14
N SER A 48 -1.62 -6.32 1.58
CA SER A 48 -1.77 -7.57 2.34
C SER A 48 -0.66 -7.82 3.36
N ASN A 49 0.56 -7.35 3.06
CA ASN A 49 1.69 -7.47 3.97
C ASN A 49 1.53 -6.62 5.24
N ALA A 50 0.84 -5.48 5.13
CA ALA A 50 0.54 -4.60 6.26
C ALA A 50 -0.71 -5.03 7.03
N SER A 51 -1.59 -5.83 6.42
CA SER A 51 -2.86 -6.25 6.99
C SER A 51 -2.81 -7.54 7.82
N ALA A 52 -1.67 -8.22 7.89
CA ALA A 52 -1.49 -9.46 8.64
C ALA A 52 -1.90 -9.36 10.13
N ASN A 53 -1.91 -8.14 10.70
CA ASN A 53 -2.30 -7.88 12.09
C ASN A 53 -3.73 -7.33 12.25
N VAL A 54 -4.46 -7.04 11.17
CA VAL A 54 -5.76 -6.37 11.23
C VAL A 54 -6.91 -7.34 11.06
N LYS A 55 -7.73 -7.44 12.11
CA LYS A 55 -8.89 -8.35 12.18
C LYS A 55 -10.24 -7.64 12.00
N ARG A 56 -10.27 -6.30 12.12
CA ARG A 56 -11.49 -5.50 12.02
C ARG A 56 -11.35 -4.48 10.89
N SER A 57 -12.43 -4.25 10.16
CA SER A 57 -12.47 -3.22 9.11
C SER A 57 -12.24 -1.80 9.62
N GLU A 58 -12.44 -1.57 10.92
CA GLU A 58 -12.26 -0.27 11.59
C GLU A 58 -10.77 0.11 11.72
N ASP A 59 -9.87 -0.87 11.76
CA ASP A 59 -8.43 -0.65 11.98
C ASP A 59 -7.68 -0.42 10.66
N TYR A 60 -8.39 -0.04 9.58
CA TYR A 60 -7.80 0.15 8.26
C TYR A 60 -6.71 1.25 8.23
N GLU A 61 -6.84 2.28 9.09
CA GLU A 61 -5.83 3.33 9.25
C GLU A 61 -4.49 2.77 9.74
N GLU A 62 -4.51 1.73 10.57
CA GLU A 62 -3.28 1.08 11.04
C GLU A 62 -2.56 0.39 9.89
N ILE A 63 -3.29 -0.23 8.95
CA ILE A 63 -2.74 -0.84 7.73
C ILE A 63 -2.07 0.24 6.87
N LEU A 64 -2.78 1.35 6.62
CA LEU A 64 -2.27 2.44 5.78
C LEU A 64 -1.04 3.09 6.39
N THR A 65 -1.06 3.33 7.70
CA THR A 65 0.07 3.92 8.43
C THR A 65 1.29 2.99 8.45
N ALA A 66 1.07 1.68 8.69
CA ALA A 66 2.14 0.69 8.68
C ALA A 66 2.79 0.56 7.30
N GLU A 67 1.97 0.54 6.24
CA GLU A 67 2.48 0.46 4.87
C GLU A 67 3.22 1.74 4.46
N LEU A 68 2.70 2.91 4.83
CA LEU A 68 3.37 4.18 4.59
C LEU A 68 4.76 4.22 5.24
N LYS A 69 4.85 3.77 6.50
CA LYS A 69 6.12 3.68 7.22
C LYS A 69 7.10 2.73 6.52
N ARG A 70 6.64 1.54 6.11
CA ARG A 70 7.45 0.56 5.37
C ARG A 70 8.00 1.14 4.05
N VAL A 71 7.17 1.88 3.32
CA VAL A 71 7.56 2.51 2.06
C VAL A 71 8.61 3.59 2.31
N TYR A 72 8.43 4.43 3.33
CA TYR A 72 9.43 5.43 3.69
C TYR A 72 10.76 4.80 4.08
N ASP A 73 10.75 3.77 4.93
CA ASP A 73 11.96 3.05 5.33
C ASP A 73 12.70 2.49 4.09
N LEU A 74 11.96 1.90 3.13
CA LEU A 74 12.52 1.38 1.89
C LEU A 74 13.11 2.45 0.96
N VAL A 75 12.54 3.66 0.93
CA VAL A 75 13.02 4.77 0.10
C VAL A 75 14.23 5.47 0.73
N TYR A 76 14.31 5.50 2.06
CA TYR A 76 15.40 6.13 2.80
C TYR A 76 16.61 5.22 3.08
N GLU A 77 16.50 3.90 2.87
CA GLU A 77 17.63 2.94 2.81
C GLU A 77 18.60 3.22 1.65
#